data_AF-A0A7S2STA5-F1
#
_entry.id   AF-A0A7S2STA5-F1
#
_cell.length_a   1.000
_cell.length_b   1.000
_cell.length_c   1.000
_cell.angle_alpha   90.00
_cell.angle_beta   90.00
_cell.angle_gamma   90.00
#
_symmetry.space_group_name_H-M   'P 1'
#
loop_
_entity.id
_entity.type
_entity.pdbx_description
1 polymer ?
#
loop_
_entity_poly.entity_id
_entity_poly.type
_entity_poly.pdbx_seq_one_letter_code
_entity_poly.pdbx_strand_id
1 'polypeptide(L)'
;MAMTSQGRVYAWGDNSRGQLGLRTAQVKAKGFTATPTHVAALRGLQVVEVGAGASHSMFLSRTGMLQACGSGAQGQLGVLHRNLPVGDIADQSIPQRVDLPGKDHVV
;
A
#
# COMPACT_ATOMS: atom_id res chain seq x y z
N MET A 1 2.13 -2.79 -11.52
CA MET A 1 2.53 -3.59 -10.34
C MET A 1 2.39 -5.07 -10.69
N ALA A 2 3.18 -5.94 -10.08
CA ALA A 2 3.04 -7.40 -10.22
C ALA A 2 3.36 -8.11 -8.90
N MET A 3 2.87 -9.35 -8.80
CA MET A 3 3.11 -10.25 -7.68
C MET A 3 3.66 -11.57 -8.19
N THR A 4 4.63 -12.15 -7.49
CA THR A 4 5.15 -13.48 -7.81
C THR A 4 4.28 -14.58 -7.20
N SER A 5 4.46 -15.83 -7.65
CA SER A 5 3.81 -17.00 -7.03
C SER A 5 4.16 -17.21 -5.54
N GLN A 6 5.26 -16.61 -5.08
CA GLN A 6 5.68 -16.63 -3.67
C GLN A 6 5.07 -15.48 -2.84
N GLY A 7 4.19 -14.66 -3.44
CA GLY A 7 3.57 -13.52 -2.77
C GLY A 7 4.49 -12.32 -2.59
N ARG A 8 5.58 -12.21 -3.36
CA ARG A 8 6.44 -11.02 -3.36
C ARG A 8 5.89 -9.98 -4.31
N VAL A 9 5.84 -8.72 -3.89
CA VAL A 9 5.27 -7.62 -4.68
C VAL A 9 6.36 -6.72 -5.26
N TYR A 10 6.21 -6.40 -6.54
CA TYR A 10 7.08 -5.50 -7.28
C TYR A 10 6.26 -4.37 -7.90
N ALA A 11 6.75 -3.15 -7.79
CA ALA A 11 6.07 -1.95 -8.25
C ALA A 11 7.01 -1.08 -9.09
N TRP A 12 6.42 -0.36 -10.06
CA TRP A 12 7.06 0.56 -10.99
C TRP A 12 5.96 1.49 -11.55
N GLY A 13 6.35 2.58 -12.21
CA GLY A 13 5.46 3.63 -12.71
C GLY A 13 5.47 4.88 -11.84
N ASP A 14 4.37 5.63 -11.89
CA ASP A 14 4.17 6.85 -11.08
C ASP A 14 4.14 6.53 -9.58
N ASN A 15 4.78 7.40 -8.80
CA ASN A 15 4.78 7.37 -7.35
C ASN A 15 4.61 8.77 -6.75
N SER A 16 4.00 9.70 -7.48
CA SER A 16 3.76 11.08 -7.04
C SER A 16 2.97 11.16 -5.73
N ARG A 17 2.16 10.14 -5.42
CA ARG A 17 1.35 10.01 -4.21
C ARG A 17 1.83 8.91 -3.27
N GLY A 18 2.96 8.27 -3.57
CA GLY A 18 3.45 7.13 -2.79
C GLY A 18 2.75 5.81 -3.08
N GLN A 19 1.96 5.72 -4.16
CA GLN A 19 1.08 4.59 -4.47
C GLN A 19 1.81 3.29 -4.84
N LEU A 20 3.13 3.32 -5.05
CA LEU A 20 3.93 2.12 -5.23
C LEU A 20 4.35 1.47 -3.89
N GLY A 21 4.18 2.17 -2.76
CA GLY A 21 4.65 1.69 -1.44
C GLY A 21 6.17 1.61 -1.32
N LEU A 22 6.91 2.32 -2.19
CA LEU A 22 8.37 2.31 -2.25
C LEU A 22 8.93 3.50 -1.46
N ARG A 23 9.82 3.24 -0.50
CA ARG A 23 10.51 4.26 0.30
C ARG A 23 12.02 4.32 0.00
N THR A 24 12.40 4.33 -1.29
CA THR A 24 13.80 4.58 -1.65
C THR A 24 14.05 6.09 -1.80
N ALA A 25 15.26 6.55 -1.48
CA ALA A 25 15.64 7.95 -1.67
C ALA A 25 15.48 8.39 -3.15
N GLN A 26 15.77 7.48 -4.08
CA GLN A 26 15.62 7.70 -5.51
C GLN A 26 14.15 7.90 -5.92
N VAL A 27 13.22 7.08 -5.40
CA VAL A 27 11.79 7.23 -5.69
C VAL A 27 11.28 8.57 -5.17
N LYS A 28 11.69 8.96 -3.95
CA LYS A 28 11.30 10.26 -3.36
C LYS A 28 11.77 11.45 -4.19
N ALA A 29 12.99 11.39 -4.73
CA ALA A 29 13.55 12.48 -5.52
C ALA A 29 12.91 12.62 -6.91
N LYS A 30 12.48 11.51 -7.52
CA LYS A 30 11.98 11.50 -8.91
C LYS A 30 10.46 11.46 -9.03
N GLY A 31 9.75 11.01 -7.99
CA GLY A 31 8.30 10.80 -8.04
C GLY A 31 7.87 9.60 -8.88
N PHE A 32 8.79 8.78 -9.40
CA PHE A 32 8.47 7.57 -10.17
C PHE A 32 9.56 6.50 -10.04
N THR A 33 9.29 5.31 -10.58
CA THR A 33 10.25 4.20 -10.66
C THR A 33 10.14 3.50 -12.02
N ALA A 34 11.21 3.48 -12.81
CA ALA A 34 11.18 2.96 -14.18
C ALA A 34 11.21 1.42 -14.27
N THR A 35 11.77 0.75 -13.27
CA THR A 35 12.00 -0.69 -13.29
C THR A 35 11.29 -1.39 -12.13
N PRO A 36 10.84 -2.65 -12.31
CA PRO A 36 10.21 -3.40 -11.23
C PRO A 36 11.07 -3.43 -9.97
N THR A 37 10.58 -2.79 -8.92
CA THR A 37 11.30 -2.66 -7.65
C THR A 37 10.51 -3.35 -6.55
N HIS A 38 11.22 -4.13 -5.74
CA HIS A 38 10.58 -4.90 -4.66
C HIS A 38 10.03 -3.99 -3.56
N VAL A 39 8.76 -4.18 -3.21
CA VAL A 39 8.08 -3.42 -2.15
C VAL A 39 8.46 -4.01 -0.79
N ALA A 40 9.65 -3.62 -0.29
CA ALA A 40 10.24 -4.21 0.91
C ALA A 40 9.39 -4.06 2.19
N ALA A 41 8.48 -3.08 2.24
CA ALA A 41 7.57 -2.89 3.36
C ALA A 41 6.57 -4.05 3.55
N LEU A 42 6.33 -4.87 2.51
CA LEU A 42 5.44 -6.03 2.57
C LEU A 42 6.19 -7.34 2.90
N ARG A 43 7.49 -7.27 3.23
CA ARG A 43 8.26 -8.46 3.63
C ARG A 43 7.62 -9.14 4.84
N GLY A 44 7.56 -10.47 4.79
CA GLY A 44 6.89 -11.29 5.81
C GLY A 44 5.38 -11.43 5.59
N LEU A 45 4.79 -10.64 4.68
CA LEU A 45 3.40 -10.82 4.27
C LEU A 45 3.37 -11.67 3.02
N GLN A 46 2.75 -12.85 3.10
CA GLN A 46 2.44 -13.63 1.90
C GLN A 46 1.26 -12.97 1.20
N VAL A 47 1.53 -12.02 0.30
CA VAL A 47 0.49 -11.36 -0.49
C VAL A 47 -0.14 -12.38 -1.43
N VAL A 48 -1.48 -12.36 -1.54
CA VAL A 48 -2.27 -13.23 -2.40
C VAL A 48 -3.07 -12.44 -3.44
N GLU A 49 -3.26 -11.14 -3.21
CA GLU A 49 -3.96 -10.26 -4.14
C GLU A 49 -3.41 -8.84 -4.05
N VAL A 50 -3.37 -8.17 -5.20
CA VAL A 50 -2.97 -6.76 -5.32
C VAL A 50 -4.01 -6.00 -6.12
N GLY A 51 -4.37 -4.81 -5.65
CA GLY A 51 -5.23 -3.87 -6.35
C GLY A 51 -4.52 -2.54 -6.53
N ALA A 52 -4.67 -1.92 -7.70
CA ALA A 52 -4.11 -0.59 -7.98
C ALA A 52 -5.18 0.32 -8.57
N GLY A 53 -5.41 1.46 -7.92
CA GLY A 53 -6.20 2.56 -8.45
C GLY A 53 -5.31 3.62 -9.10
N ALA A 54 -5.92 4.76 -9.45
CA ALA A 54 -5.20 5.87 -10.10
C ALA A 54 -4.03 6.42 -9.25
N SER A 55 -4.21 6.46 -7.93
CA SER A 55 -3.22 7.03 -7.01
C SER A 55 -3.15 6.29 -5.68
N HIS A 56 -3.62 5.05 -5.61
CA HIS A 56 -3.50 4.21 -4.41
C HIS A 56 -3.32 2.75 -4.80
N SER A 57 -2.78 1.95 -3.88
CA SER A 57 -2.65 0.50 -4.03
C SER A 57 -3.05 -0.20 -2.75
N MET A 58 -3.55 -1.43 -2.90
CA MET A 58 -3.94 -2.32 -1.81
C MET A 58 -3.28 -3.68 -1.97
N PHE A 59 -3.00 -4.32 -0.83
CA PHE A 59 -2.32 -5.62 -0.76
C PHE A 59 -3.02 -6.49 0.28
N LEU A 60 -3.54 -7.64 -0.13
CA LEU A 60 -4.18 -8.60 0.76
C LEU A 60 -3.23 -9.77 1.01
N SER A 61 -2.95 -10.06 2.29
CA SER A 61 -2.17 -11.24 2.67
C SER A 61 -3.04 -12.48 2.80
N ARG A 62 -2.41 -13.66 2.74
CA ARG A 62 -3.07 -14.96 3.00
C ARG A 62 -3.72 -15.03 4.38
N THR A 63 -3.16 -14.34 5.37
CA THR A 63 -3.71 -14.23 6.74
C THR A 63 -4.87 -13.23 6.84
N GLY A 64 -5.35 -12.74 5.69
CA GLY A 64 -6.40 -11.75 5.59
C GLY A 64 -5.94 -10.33 5.88
N MET A 65 -4.68 -10.06 6.24
CA MET A 65 -4.24 -8.69 6.55
C MET A 65 -4.27 -7.81 5.29
N LEU A 66 -4.99 -6.69 5.37
CA LEU A 66 -5.09 -5.71 4.29
C LEU A 66 -4.13 -4.56 4.59
N GLN A 67 -3.36 -4.17 3.58
CA GLN A 67 -2.44 -3.04 3.61
C GLN A 67 -2.78 -2.08 2.46
N ALA A 68 -2.66 -0.77 2.66
CA ALA A 68 -2.90 0.24 1.62
C ALA A 68 -1.85 1.35 1.62
N CYS A 69 -1.51 1.88 0.44
CA CYS A 69 -0.62 3.03 0.27
C CYS A 69 -1.08 3.93 -0.89
N GLY A 70 -0.53 5.12 -0.97
CA GLY A 70 -0.87 6.14 -1.97
C GLY A 70 -1.65 7.30 -1.38
N SER A 71 -2.51 7.91 -2.18
CA SER A 71 -3.27 9.07 -1.76
C SER A 71 -4.37 8.72 -0.79
N GLY A 72 -4.51 9.52 0.28
CA GLY A 72 -5.61 9.41 1.24
C GLY A 72 -6.66 10.52 1.11
N ALA A 73 -6.51 11.43 0.16
CA ALA A 73 -7.32 12.65 0.06
C ALA A 73 -8.85 12.42 -0.07
N GLN A 74 -9.30 11.23 -0.46
CA GLN A 74 -10.71 10.85 -0.55
C GLN A 74 -11.05 9.65 0.36
N GLY A 75 -10.19 9.30 1.32
CA GLY A 75 -10.39 8.14 2.20
C GLY A 75 -10.18 6.78 1.53
N GLN A 76 -9.64 6.73 0.31
CA GLN A 76 -9.44 5.50 -0.46
C GLN A 76 -8.44 4.52 0.17
N LEU A 77 -7.65 4.95 1.16
CA LEU A 77 -6.78 4.05 1.91
C LEU A 77 -7.53 3.27 3.01
N GLY A 78 -8.71 3.73 3.43
CA GLY A 78 -9.47 3.09 4.51
C GLY A 78 -8.76 3.12 5.88
N VAL A 79 -7.73 3.95 6.05
CA VAL A 79 -7.01 4.09 7.31
C VAL A 79 -7.55 5.28 8.11
N LEU A 80 -7.90 5.05 9.38
CA LEU A 80 -8.25 6.10 10.31
C LEU A 80 -6.99 6.56 11.05
N HIS A 81 -6.48 7.73 10.71
CA HIS A 81 -5.48 8.38 11.55
C HIS A 81 -6.20 8.97 12.77
N ARG A 82 -6.17 8.27 13.91
CA ARG A 82 -6.87 8.68 15.14
C ARG A 82 -6.46 10.06 15.70
N ASN A 83 -5.43 10.69 15.12
CA ASN A 83 -4.88 11.98 15.56
C ASN A 83 -4.68 13.01 14.42
N LEU A 84 -5.31 12.84 13.25
CA LEU A 84 -5.28 13.87 12.19
C LEU A 84 -6.63 14.57 12.06
N PRO A 85 -6.65 15.88 11.75
CA PRO A 85 -7.89 16.59 11.47
C PRO A 85 -8.67 15.88 10.36
N VAL A 86 -9.98 15.74 10.56
CA VAL A 86 -10.90 15.18 9.55
C VAL A 86 -10.76 16.01 8.28
N GLY A 87 -10.12 15.44 7.25
CA GLY A 87 -9.83 16.12 5.98
C GLY A 87 -8.45 15.84 5.42
N ASP A 88 -7.46 15.59 6.28
CA ASP A 88 -6.07 15.29 5.87
C ASP A 88 -5.69 13.86 6.22
N ILE A 89 -6.22 12.89 5.47
CA ILE A 89 -5.64 11.55 5.48
C ILE A 89 -4.41 11.64 4.56
N ALA A 90 -3.27 12.03 5.13
CA ALA A 90 -2.05 12.30 4.39
C ALA A 90 -1.68 11.11 3.48
N ASP A 91 -1.14 11.41 2.29
CA ASP A 91 -0.61 10.44 1.35
C ASP A 91 0.38 9.50 2.08
N GLN A 92 0.17 8.18 1.98
CA GLN A 92 0.97 7.16 2.65
C GLN A 92 1.91 6.48 1.66
N SER A 93 3.18 6.84 1.69
CA SER A 93 4.20 6.19 0.85
C SER A 93 4.67 4.82 1.38
N ILE A 94 4.18 4.41 2.55
CA ILE A 94 4.44 3.12 3.16
C ILE A 94 3.08 2.42 3.29
N PRO A 95 2.94 1.16 2.84
CA PRO A 95 1.73 0.39 3.10
C PRO A 95 1.38 0.39 4.60
N GLN A 96 0.18 0.84 4.90
CA GLN A 96 -0.39 0.90 6.25
C GLN A 96 -1.47 -0.16 6.40
N ARG A 97 -1.58 -0.74 7.58
CA ARG A 97 -2.63 -1.71 7.90
C ARG A 97 -4.00 -1.03 7.82
N VAL A 98 -4.90 -1.68 7.11
CA VAL A 98 -6.33 -1.34 7.07
C VAL A 98 -7.06 -2.28 8.01
N ASP A 99 -7.72 -1.72 9.03
CA ASP A 99 -8.52 -2.50 9.97
C ASP A 99 -9.89 -2.77 9.34
N LEU A 100 -10.14 -4.04 9.01
CA LEU A 100 -11.41 -4.50 8.46
C LEU A 100 -12.36 -4.92 9.59
N PRO A 101 -13.64 -4.49 9.58
CA PRO A 101 -14.62 -4.95 10.55
C PRO A 101 -14.84 -6.46 10.43
N GLY A 102 -15.06 -7.14 11.56
CA GLY A 102 -15.48 -8.55 11.61
C GLY A 102 -14.39 -9.61 11.57
N LYS A 103 -13.10 -9.26 11.73
CA LYS A 103 -11.99 -10.25 11.76
C LYS A 103 -11.75 -10.94 13.10
N ASP A 104 -12.52 -10.61 14.14
CA ASP A 104 -12.44 -11.26 15.45
C ASP A 104 -13.29 -12.56 15.54
N HIS A 105 -13.87 -13.02 14.42
CA HIS A 105 -14.64 -14.26 14.36
C HIS A 105 -14.05 -15.23 13.34
N VAL A 106 -13.01 -15.96 13.75
CA VAL A 106 -12.68 -17.25 13.15
C VAL A 106 -12.92 -18.29 14.23
N VAL A 107 -13.94 -19.11 14.01
CA VAL A 107 -14.26 -20.34 14.77
C VAL A 107 -13.19 -21.39 14.50
#